data_AF-A0A9E5Y233-F1
#
_entry.id   AF-A0A9E5Y233-F1
#
_cell.length_a   1.000
_cell.length_b   1.000
_cell.length_c   1.000
_cell.angle_alpha   90.00
_cell.angle_beta   90.00
_cell.angle_gamma   90.00
#
_symmetry.space_group_name_H-M   'P 1'
#
loop_
_entity.id
_entity.type
_entity.pdbx_description
1 polymer ?
#
loop_
_entity_poly.entity_id
_entity_poly.type
_entity_poly.pdbx_seq_one_letter_code
_entity_poly.pdbx_strand_id
1 'polypeptide(L)'
;MGWLIKCCNTDCGQETWASNIVDLIQNHCNEYGWFKCAACGSEGYIEKSFDLQEPGATWEPYLKGIIPLGEAGDTYQPFVFMVSYSPNEPPNDVWFSYYKDTRSIGGRLKLGYGPGGPPVLGIEQLIQLIKKLIERGCLDPNKIKEIINT
;
A
#
# COMPACT_ATOMS: atom_id res chain seq x y z
N MET A 1 -15.62 2.17 2.67
CA MET A 1 -15.11 2.44 1.31
C MET A 1 -14.28 1.24 0.93
N GLY A 2 -14.57 0.63 -0.21
CA GLY A 2 -13.80 -0.50 -0.65
C GLY A 2 -12.79 -0.13 -1.74
N TRP A 3 -12.09 -1.15 -2.21
CA TRP A 3 -10.88 -1.01 -3.00
C TRP A 3 -11.03 -1.83 -4.28
N LEU A 4 -11.30 -1.14 -5.39
CA LEU A 4 -11.36 -1.73 -6.72
C LEU A 4 -9.95 -2.06 -7.21
N ILE A 5 -9.70 -3.34 -7.46
CA ILE A 5 -8.44 -3.87 -7.97
C ILE A 5 -8.65 -4.26 -9.43
N LYS A 6 -7.94 -3.58 -10.32
CA LYS A 6 -7.90 -3.89 -11.75
C LYS A 6 -6.81 -4.91 -12.03
N CYS A 7 -7.16 -5.98 -12.77
CA CYS A 7 -6.23 -7.05 -13.09
C CYS A 7 -5.24 -6.61 -14.19
N CYS A 8 -3.94 -6.88 -13.99
CA CYS A 8 -2.91 -6.62 -15.01
C CYS A 8 -2.93 -7.66 -16.14
N ASN A 9 -3.48 -8.86 -15.90
CA ASN A 9 -3.63 -9.87 -16.93
C ASN A 9 -4.75 -9.47 -17.90
N THR A 10 -4.36 -9.14 -19.14
CA THR A 10 -5.26 -8.69 -20.21
C THR A 10 -6.29 -9.73 -20.63
N ASP A 11 -5.97 -11.02 -20.50
CA ASP A 11 -6.90 -12.11 -20.83
C ASP A 11 -7.99 -12.27 -19.75
N CYS A 12 -7.65 -11.94 -18.50
CA CYS A 12 -8.60 -11.93 -17.40
C CYS A 12 -9.50 -10.69 -17.48
N GLY A 13 -8.90 -9.50 -17.51
CA GLY A 13 -9.60 -8.21 -17.59
C GLY A 13 -10.59 -7.92 -16.45
N GLN A 14 -10.69 -8.79 -15.44
CA GLN A 14 -11.66 -8.65 -14.36
C GLN A 14 -11.26 -7.54 -13.39
N GLU A 15 -12.27 -6.86 -12.87
CA GLU A 15 -12.12 -6.01 -11.69
C GLU A 15 -12.61 -6.77 -10.46
N THR A 16 -11.82 -6.75 -9.40
CA THR A 16 -12.17 -7.38 -8.11
C THR A 16 -12.19 -6.33 -7.02
N TRP A 17 -12.80 -6.63 -5.89
CA TRP A 17 -13.05 -5.60 -4.88
C TRP A 17 -12.81 -6.12 -3.47
N ALA A 18 -11.98 -5.40 -2.70
CA ALA A 18 -11.89 -5.61 -1.27
C ALA A 18 -12.84 -4.66 -0.54
N SER A 19 -13.65 -5.18 0.38
CA SER A 19 -14.68 -4.43 1.10
C SER A 19 -14.11 -3.32 2.01
N ASN A 20 -12.88 -3.52 2.50
CA ASN A 20 -12.17 -2.59 3.37
C ASN A 20 -10.65 -2.89 3.36
N ILE A 21 -9.85 -2.11 4.12
CA ILE A 21 -8.38 -2.25 4.14
C ILE A 21 -7.88 -3.56 4.77
N VAL A 22 -8.60 -4.11 5.77
CA VAL A 22 -8.23 -5.40 6.39
C VAL A 22 -8.44 -6.53 5.39
N ASP A 23 -9.58 -6.51 4.71
CA ASP A 23 -9.90 -7.44 3.63
C ASP A 23 -8.89 -7.35 2.47
N LEU A 24 -8.49 -6.12 2.10
CA LEU A 24 -7.47 -5.89 1.08
C LEU A 24 -6.13 -6.57 1.44
N ILE A 25 -5.66 -6.37 2.68
CA ILE A 25 -4.41 -6.94 3.17
C ILE A 25 -4.49 -8.48 3.26
N GLN A 26 -5.59 -9.02 3.76
CA GLN A 26 -5.70 -10.45 4.07
C GLN A 26 -6.01 -11.31 2.85
N ASN A 27 -6.89 -10.84 1.95
CA ASN A 27 -7.46 -11.67 0.89
C ASN A 27 -6.99 -11.28 -0.51
N HIS A 28 -6.53 -10.03 -0.68
CA HIS A 28 -6.21 -9.46 -1.98
C HIS A 28 -4.74 -9.09 -2.15
N CYS A 29 -3.87 -9.63 -1.30
CA CYS A 29 -2.42 -9.56 -1.46
C CYS A 29 -1.82 -10.95 -1.71
N ASN A 30 -0.69 -11.03 -2.42
CA ASN A 30 0.17 -12.22 -2.41
C ASN A 30 1.18 -12.16 -1.25
N GLU A 31 2.08 -13.15 -1.15
CA GLU A 31 3.06 -13.23 -0.07
C GLU A 31 4.05 -12.05 -0.04
N TYR A 32 4.24 -11.36 -1.16
CA TYR A 32 5.07 -10.17 -1.28
C TYR A 32 4.28 -8.88 -1.04
N GLY A 33 2.99 -8.95 -0.73
CA GLY A 33 2.13 -7.79 -0.52
C GLY A 33 1.69 -7.09 -1.80
N TRP A 34 1.89 -7.67 -2.98
CA TRP A 34 1.33 -7.16 -4.23
C TRP A 34 -0.16 -7.40 -4.28
N PHE A 35 -0.93 -6.43 -4.79
CA PHE A 35 -2.35 -6.67 -5.00
C PHE A 35 -2.55 -7.74 -6.06
N LYS A 36 -3.52 -8.62 -5.84
CA LYS A 36 -3.88 -9.70 -6.75
C LYS A 36 -5.35 -9.64 -7.14
N CYS A 37 -5.62 -10.01 -8.38
CA CYS A 37 -6.97 -10.27 -8.86
C CYS A 37 -7.51 -11.53 -8.18
N ALA A 38 -8.65 -11.41 -7.50
CA ALA A 38 -9.29 -12.56 -6.84
C ALA A 38 -9.77 -13.65 -7.83
N ALA A 39 -9.97 -13.31 -9.11
CA ALA A 39 -10.46 -14.26 -10.11
C ALA A 39 -9.36 -15.16 -10.69
N CYS A 40 -8.17 -14.62 -10.97
CA CYS A 40 -7.09 -15.34 -11.65
C CYS A 40 -5.76 -15.40 -10.88
N GLY A 41 -5.66 -14.71 -9.73
CA GLY A 41 -4.45 -14.65 -8.91
C GLY A 41 -3.31 -13.80 -9.49
N SER A 42 -3.43 -13.30 -10.72
CA SER A 42 -2.45 -12.39 -11.32
C SER A 42 -2.40 -11.07 -10.56
N GLU A 43 -1.28 -10.35 -10.68
CA GLU A 43 -1.13 -9.03 -10.07
C GLU A 43 -2.20 -8.05 -10.57
N GLY A 44 -2.52 -7.09 -9.72
CA GLY A 44 -3.43 -6.01 -10.02
C GLY A 44 -2.96 -4.69 -9.43
N TYR A 45 -3.76 -3.65 -9.64
CA TYR A 45 -3.50 -2.32 -9.11
C TYR A 45 -4.80 -1.62 -8.75
N ILE A 46 -4.69 -0.57 -7.94
CA ILE A 46 -5.80 0.28 -7.55
C ILE A 46 -5.50 1.70 -8.02
N GLU A 47 -6.41 2.27 -8.80
CA GLU A 47 -6.35 3.68 -9.18
C GLU A 47 -6.88 4.56 -8.05
N LYS A 48 -6.19 5.66 -7.79
CA LYS A 48 -6.68 6.74 -6.92
C LYS A 48 -6.50 8.07 -7.61
N SER A 49 -7.31 9.04 -7.20
CA SER A 49 -7.17 10.45 -7.54
C SER A 49 -7.48 11.25 -6.29
N PHE A 50 -6.59 12.17 -5.93
CA PHE A 50 -6.71 13.03 -4.76
C PHE A 50 -6.50 14.48 -5.18
N ASP A 51 -7.41 15.36 -4.77
CA ASP A 51 -7.20 16.80 -4.92
C ASP A 51 -6.06 17.23 -4.00
N LEU A 52 -5.11 17.97 -4.56
CA LEU A 52 -4.02 18.57 -3.80
C LEU A 52 -4.45 19.95 -3.26
N GLN A 53 -3.64 20.52 -2.37
CA GLN A 53 -3.92 21.84 -1.79
C GLN A 53 -3.79 22.94 -2.84
N GLU A 54 -2.91 22.73 -3.81
CA GLU A 54 -2.69 23.61 -4.95
C GLU A 54 -3.92 23.58 -5.88
N PRO A 55 -4.55 24.73 -6.17
CA PRO A 55 -5.76 24.78 -6.98
C PRO A 55 -5.58 24.12 -8.35
N GLY A 56 -6.45 23.15 -8.65
CA GLY A 56 -6.46 22.42 -9.92
C GLY A 56 -5.39 21.33 -10.06
N ALA A 57 -4.60 21.08 -9.02
CA ALA A 57 -3.65 19.97 -9.02
C ALA A 57 -4.28 18.70 -8.43
N THR A 58 -4.04 17.57 -9.10
CA THR A 58 -4.46 16.25 -8.65
C THR A 58 -3.25 15.32 -8.54
N TRP A 59 -3.27 14.44 -7.55
CA TRP A 59 -2.33 13.33 -7.44
C TRP A 59 -3.05 12.04 -7.80
N GLU A 60 -2.61 11.39 -8.88
CA GLU A 60 -3.28 10.23 -9.47
C GLU A 60 -2.39 8.98 -9.46
N PRO A 61 -2.14 8.38 -8.29
CA PRO A 61 -1.26 7.23 -8.18
C PRO A 61 -1.98 5.92 -8.55
N TYR A 62 -1.17 4.97 -9.02
CA TYR A 62 -1.50 3.55 -9.05
C TYR A 62 -0.90 2.87 -7.83
N LEU A 63 -1.76 2.38 -6.93
CA LEU A 63 -1.33 1.57 -5.79
C LEU A 63 -1.13 0.13 -6.28
N LYS A 64 0.07 -0.41 -6.10
CA LYS A 64 0.48 -1.72 -6.62
C LYS A 64 0.50 -2.81 -5.53
N GLY A 65 0.64 -2.40 -4.27
CA GLY A 65 0.60 -3.31 -3.14
C GLY A 65 0.73 -2.59 -1.82
N ILE A 66 0.88 -3.36 -0.74
CA ILE A 66 0.88 -2.88 0.64
C ILE A 66 1.92 -3.60 1.50
N ILE A 67 2.52 -2.86 2.43
CA ILE A 67 3.47 -3.36 3.43
C ILE A 67 2.91 -3.04 4.81
N PRO A 68 2.37 -4.03 5.55
CA PRO A 68 2.01 -3.83 6.96
C PRO A 68 3.27 -3.56 7.80
N LEU A 69 3.18 -2.60 8.73
CA LEU A 69 4.28 -2.13 9.58
C LEU A 69 4.10 -2.47 11.07
N GLY A 70 3.21 -3.41 11.39
CA GLY A 70 2.93 -3.88 12.75
C GLY A 70 2.30 -5.27 12.75
N GLU A 71 2.05 -5.79 13.94
CA GLU A 71 1.35 -7.06 14.12
C GLU A 71 -0.16 -6.84 14.02
N ALA A 72 -0.86 -7.77 13.37
CA ALA A 72 -2.31 -7.69 13.24
C ALA A 72 -2.98 -7.76 14.63
N GLY A 73 -3.93 -6.87 14.89
CA GLY A 73 -4.73 -6.87 16.12
C GLY A 73 -4.60 -5.59 16.97
N ASP A 74 -3.52 -4.83 16.80
CA ASP A 74 -3.41 -3.49 17.39
C ASP A 74 -4.52 -2.57 16.89
N THR A 75 -4.94 -1.65 17.77
CA THR A 75 -5.98 -0.66 17.45
C THR A 75 -5.55 0.25 16.30
N TYR A 76 -4.26 0.57 16.20
CA TYR A 76 -3.68 1.41 15.14
C TYR A 76 -2.69 0.58 14.34
N GLN A 77 -2.90 0.52 13.03
CA GLN A 77 -2.18 -0.38 12.14
C GLN A 77 -1.51 0.45 11.04
N PRO A 78 -0.21 0.78 11.19
CA PRO A 78 0.53 1.48 10.16
C PRO A 78 0.83 0.55 8.98
N PHE A 79 0.85 1.12 7.78
CA PHE A 79 1.24 0.40 6.58
C PHE A 79 1.77 1.37 5.51
N VAL A 80 2.43 0.82 4.50
CA VAL A 80 2.93 1.56 3.34
C VAL A 80 2.28 1.03 2.08
N PHE A 81 1.69 1.89 1.26
CA PHE A 81 1.37 1.56 -0.12
C PHE A 81 2.62 1.66 -0.99
N MET A 82 2.80 0.67 -1.86
CA MET A 82 3.78 0.74 -2.95
C MET A 82 3.10 1.42 -4.13
N VAL A 83 3.69 2.52 -4.61
CA VAL A 83 3.05 3.45 -5.55
C VAL A 83 3.83 3.52 -6.86
N SER A 84 3.10 3.57 -7.97
CA SER A 84 3.60 3.88 -9.31
C SER A 84 2.74 4.97 -9.95
N TYR A 85 3.29 5.66 -10.95
CA TYR A 85 2.58 6.63 -11.78
C TYR A 85 2.22 6.05 -13.16
N SER A 86 2.39 4.75 -13.33
CA SER A 86 1.97 3.97 -14.49
C SER A 86 1.41 2.62 -14.05
N PRO A 87 0.34 2.11 -14.69
CA PRO A 87 -0.23 0.81 -14.34
C PRO A 87 0.72 -0.35 -14.63
N ASN A 88 1.70 -0.16 -15.53
CA ASN A 88 2.58 -1.23 -16.00
C ASN A 88 4.01 -1.13 -15.45
N GLU A 89 4.34 -0.05 -14.75
CA GLU A 89 5.67 0.14 -14.17
C GLU A 89 5.73 -0.40 -12.74
N PRO A 90 6.91 -0.88 -12.30
CA PRO A 90 7.13 -1.22 -10.91
C PRO A 90 6.95 0.02 -10.02
N PRO A 91 6.63 -0.16 -8.73
CA PRO A 91 6.58 0.96 -7.80
C PRO A 91 7.92 1.69 -7.74
N ASN A 92 7.85 3.02 -7.78
CA ASN A 92 8.98 3.92 -7.63
C ASN A 92 8.78 4.92 -6.49
N ASP A 93 7.65 4.84 -5.78
CA ASP A 93 7.28 5.72 -4.69
C ASP A 93 6.56 4.93 -3.58
N VAL A 94 6.42 5.53 -2.40
CA VAL A 94 5.76 4.93 -1.24
C VAL A 94 4.84 5.91 -0.54
N TRP A 95 3.66 5.44 -0.13
CA TRP A 95 2.69 6.26 0.59
C TRP A 95 2.33 5.66 1.95
N PHE A 96 2.71 6.35 3.02
CA PHE A 96 2.43 5.96 4.39
C PHE A 96 0.99 6.25 4.77
N SER A 97 0.32 5.27 5.37
CA SER A 97 -1.03 5.41 5.91
C SER A 97 -1.20 4.52 7.13
N TYR A 98 -2.36 4.60 7.75
CA TYR A 98 -2.74 3.72 8.83
C TYR A 98 -4.25 3.50 8.83
N TYR A 99 -4.69 2.43 9.44
CA TYR A 99 -6.09 2.28 9.81
C TYR A 99 -6.23 2.10 11.31
N LYS A 100 -7.37 2.53 11.84
CA LYS A 100 -7.78 2.31 13.21
C LYS A 100 -8.92 1.30 13.22
N ASP A 101 -8.73 0.16 13.87
CA ASP A 101 -9.77 -0.85 14.02
C ASP A 101 -10.21 -0.97 15.48
N THR A 102 -11.42 -0.52 15.79
CA THR A 102 -12.02 -0.65 17.12
C THR A 102 -13.23 -1.58 17.15
N ARG A 103 -13.42 -2.41 16.11
CA ARG A 103 -14.60 -3.31 16.01
C ARG A 103 -14.68 -4.31 17.17
N SER A 104 -13.54 -4.74 17.71
CA SER A 104 -13.46 -5.65 18.87
C SER A 104 -14.11 -5.10 20.14
N ILE A 105 -14.23 -3.77 20.27
CA ILE A 105 -14.84 -3.08 21.42
C ILE A 105 -16.14 -2.36 21.03
N GLY A 106 -16.82 -2.82 19.98
CA GLY A 106 -18.08 -2.23 19.48
C GLY A 106 -17.91 -0.95 18.67
N GLY A 107 -16.68 -0.60 18.28
CA GLY A 107 -16.37 0.55 17.46
C GLY A 107 -16.46 0.27 15.95
N ARG A 108 -15.65 1.00 15.16
CA ARG A 108 -15.65 0.89 13.69
C ARG A 108 -14.24 0.93 13.12
N LEU A 109 -14.09 0.35 11.92
CA LEU A 109 -12.88 0.50 11.12
C LEU A 109 -12.85 1.91 10.50
N LYS A 110 -11.76 2.63 10.73
CA LYS A 110 -11.50 3.95 10.12
C LYS A 110 -10.17 3.90 9.40
N LEU A 111 -10.15 4.32 8.13
CA LEU A 111 -8.91 4.59 7.42
C LEU A 111 -8.47 6.01 7.77
N GLY A 112 -7.20 6.16 8.14
CA GLY A 112 -6.63 7.42 8.57
C GLY A 112 -5.55 7.90 7.60
N TYR A 113 -5.65 9.16 7.22
CA TYR A 113 -4.60 9.94 6.57
C TYR A 113 -4.73 11.38 7.11
N GLY A 114 -4.06 11.67 8.24
CA GLY A 114 -4.12 12.95 8.98
C GLY A 114 -5.20 13.00 10.10
N PRO A 115 -5.31 14.04 10.96
CA PRO A 115 -4.43 15.20 11.25
C PRO A 115 -3.52 15.01 12.49
N GLY A 116 -3.45 13.80 13.05
CA GLY A 116 -2.61 13.46 14.22
C GLY A 116 -1.14 13.13 13.89
N GLY A 117 -0.69 13.45 12.68
CA GLY A 117 0.64 13.09 12.15
C GLY A 117 0.66 11.76 11.38
N PRO A 118 1.72 11.54 10.57
CA PRO A 118 1.98 10.25 9.94
C PRO A 118 2.29 9.17 10.99
N PRO A 119 2.23 7.88 10.63
CA PRO A 119 2.70 6.83 11.53
C PRO A 119 4.17 7.08 11.91
N VAL A 120 4.48 6.99 13.20
CA VAL A 120 5.86 7.03 13.70
C VAL A 120 6.43 5.62 13.61
N LEU A 121 7.58 5.48 12.97
CA LEU A 121 8.32 4.22 12.90
C LEU A 121 9.55 4.29 13.79
N GLY A 122 9.73 3.25 14.60
CA GLY A 122 11.01 3.00 15.25
C GLY A 122 12.10 2.70 14.21
N ILE A 123 13.36 2.91 14.57
CA ILE A 123 14.51 2.70 13.67
C ILE A 123 14.52 1.26 13.11
N GLU A 124 14.25 0.26 13.96
CA GLU A 124 14.19 -1.13 13.52
C GLU A 124 13.06 -1.37 12.51
N GLN A 125 11.88 -0.78 12.74
CA GLN A 125 10.75 -0.88 11.79
C GLN A 125 11.07 -0.21 10.46
N LEU A 126 11.79 0.92 10.48
CA LEU A 126 12.27 1.58 9.27
C LEU A 126 13.26 0.68 8.51
N ILE A 127 14.22 0.06 9.19
CA ILE A 127 15.16 -0.88 8.58
C ILE A 127 14.42 -2.08 7.98
N GLN A 128 13.44 -2.64 8.70
CA GLN A 128 12.62 -3.74 8.17
C GLN A 128 11.79 -3.32 6.96
N LEU A 129 11.26 -2.09 6.93
CA LEU A 129 10.59 -1.55 5.76
C LEU A 129 11.55 -1.45 4.57
N ILE A 130 12.74 -0.88 4.75
CA ILE A 130 13.76 -0.81 3.69
C ILE A 130 14.11 -2.20 3.17
N LYS A 131 14.33 -3.16 4.07
CA LYS A 131 14.57 -4.56 3.71
C LYS A 131 13.43 -5.14 2.86
N LYS A 132 12.17 -4.99 3.30
CA LYS A 132 10.99 -5.46 2.55
C LYS A 132 10.87 -4.80 1.18
N LEU A 133 11.19 -3.51 1.06
CA LEU A 133 11.18 -2.80 -0.22
C LEU A 133 12.26 -3.33 -1.18
N ILE A 134 13.44 -3.71 -0.67
CA ILE A 134 14.49 -4.37 -1.46
C ILE A 134 14.05 -5.77 -1.90
N GLU A 135 13.53 -6.59 -0.98
CA GLU A 135 13.06 -7.96 -1.27
C GLU A 135 11.95 -7.99 -2.33
N ARG A 136 11.17 -6.90 -2.42
CA ARG A 136 10.09 -6.73 -3.40
C ARG A 136 10.56 -6.03 -4.68
N GLY A 137 11.83 -5.67 -4.80
CA GLY A 137 12.36 -4.97 -5.98
C GLY A 137 11.90 -3.52 -6.13
N CYS A 138 11.32 -2.92 -5.09
CA CYS A 138 10.95 -1.50 -5.07
C CYS A 138 12.16 -0.59 -4.80
N LEU A 139 13.21 -1.12 -4.16
CA LEU A 139 14.45 -0.40 -3.91
C LEU A 139 15.65 -1.22 -4.41
N ASP A 140 16.54 -0.55 -5.13
CA ASP A 140 17.82 -1.12 -5.55
C ASP A 140 18.85 -0.98 -4.40
N PRO A 141 19.37 -2.09 -3.86
CA PRO A 141 20.36 -2.03 -2.79
C PRO A 141 21.66 -1.32 -3.21
N ASN A 142 22.00 -1.28 -4.50
CA ASN A 142 23.17 -0.55 -4.99
C ASN A 142 22.97 0.96 -4.92
N LYS A 143 21.79 1.47 -5.30
CA LYS A 143 21.45 2.89 -5.14
C LYS A 143 21.50 3.33 -3.68
N ILE A 144 21.04 2.49 -2.76
CA ILE A 144 21.14 2.78 -1.31
C ILE A 144 22.60 2.91 -0.88
N LYS A 145 23.48 2.00 -1.33
CA LYS A 145 24.92 2.07 -1.04
C LYS A 145 25.55 3.33 -1.62
N GLU A 146 25.17 3.74 -2.83
CA GLU A 146 25.66 4.97 -3.45
C GLU A 146 25.31 6.19 -2.59
N ILE A 147 24.06 6.30 -2.12
CA ILE A 147 23.59 7.42 -1.27
C ILE A 147 24.27 7.44 0.11
N ILE A 148 24.55 6.28 0.70
CA ILE A 148 25.20 6.22 2.03
C ILE A 148 26.69 6.59 1.96
N ASN A 149 27.33 6.30 0.82
CA ASN A 149 28.77 6.51 0.63
C ASN A 149 29.11 7.91 0.06
N THR A 150 28.11 8.77 -0.18
CA THR A 150 28.28 10.20 -0.51
C THR A 150 28.23 11.07 0.72
#